data_AF-A0A536WA48-F1
#
_entry.id   AF-A0A536WA48-F1
#
_cell.length_a   1.000
_cell.length_b   1.000
_cell.length_c   1.000
_cell.angle_alpha   90.00
_cell.angle_beta   90.00
_cell.angle_gamma   90.00
#
_symmetry.space_group_name_H-M   'P 1'
#
loop_
_entity.id
_entity.type
_entity.pdbx_description
1 polymer ?
#
loop_
_entity_poly.entity_id
_entity_poly.type
_entity_poly.pdbx_seq_one_letter_code
_entity_poly.pdbx_strand_id
1 'polypeptide(L)'
;MRLRQGAAALAAWLVAAAAWAQAQNYPNRPVRVVVAAATGGPDIVARVVAAKLQEQMGQAFVVENQPGANGIVGATTVAKAPPDGYTLLVYSSGFVINPYVHKSLPYDTEKDFAPVTNLVTNGGLFFAVANSVPAKTMQEFLAYAKRPDVHLAYSTPGVGNTWHLATEVFDNTVGIKMTHIPYKGGGPATAALAAGEVQAMFASPPPLLSHYKAGKVRVLAFTGDKRHPQAPEVPTMKELGIRHRRQALARGAHRNAGRRRARSAQQARCRAGRRLAGRLPQIHPGRAQGLWRAGKAGAHRPRIIRLKGPCQPAARPSA
;
A
#
# COMPACT_ATOMS: atom_id res chain seq x y z
N MET A 1 -37.62 -28.19 49.59
CA MET A 1 -36.72 -29.04 48.76
C MET A 1 -36.81 -28.75 47.25
N ARG A 2 -38.00 -28.54 46.65
CA ARG A 2 -38.17 -28.29 45.21
C ARG A 2 -37.48 -27.02 44.66
N LEU A 3 -37.39 -25.95 45.46
CA LEU A 3 -36.69 -24.71 45.08
C LEU A 3 -35.16 -24.86 44.96
N ARG A 4 -34.54 -25.79 45.71
CA ARG A 4 -33.09 -26.08 45.61
C ARG A 4 -32.75 -26.89 44.35
N GLN A 5 -33.68 -27.70 43.86
CA GLN A 5 -33.49 -28.51 42.63
C GLN A 5 -33.59 -27.65 41.36
N GLY A 6 -34.46 -26.63 41.34
CA GLY A 6 -34.57 -25.69 40.21
C GLY A 6 -33.33 -24.81 40.02
N ALA A 7 -32.69 -24.36 41.11
CA ALA A 7 -31.49 -23.54 41.06
C ALA A 7 -30.27 -24.30 40.49
N ALA A 8 -30.15 -25.60 40.80
CA ALA A 8 -29.07 -26.45 40.30
C ALA A 8 -29.18 -26.70 38.78
N ALA A 9 -30.41 -26.89 38.27
CA ALA A 9 -30.66 -27.07 36.84
C ALA A 9 -30.36 -25.80 36.04
N LEU A 10 -30.69 -24.62 36.57
CA LEU A 10 -30.42 -23.33 35.92
C LEU A 10 -28.91 -23.02 35.88
N ALA A 11 -28.18 -23.35 36.95
CA ALA A 11 -26.72 -23.18 37.00
C ALA A 11 -26.00 -24.10 36.02
N ALA A 12 -26.45 -25.36 35.88
CA ALA A 12 -25.90 -26.29 34.89
C ALA A 12 -26.14 -25.83 33.44
N TRP A 13 -27.30 -25.23 33.16
CA TRP A 13 -27.62 -24.65 31.85
C TRP A 13 -26.75 -23.43 31.51
N LEU A 14 -26.49 -22.56 32.49
CA LEU A 14 -25.61 -21.39 32.33
C LEU A 14 -24.15 -21.79 32.08
N VAL A 15 -23.66 -22.86 32.71
CA VAL A 15 -22.30 -23.38 32.47
C VAL A 15 -22.19 -24.05 31.09
N ALA A 16 -23.23 -24.77 30.65
CA ALA A 16 -23.26 -25.37 29.30
C ALA A 16 -23.34 -24.30 28.19
N ALA A 17 -24.09 -23.22 28.40
CA ALA A 17 -24.15 -22.08 27.47
C ALA A 17 -22.81 -21.32 27.39
N ALA A 18 -22.05 -21.23 28.50
CA ALA A 18 -20.71 -20.66 28.50
C ALA A 18 -19.66 -21.54 27.78
N ALA A 19 -19.90 -22.86 27.69
CA ALA A 19 -19.03 -23.78 26.95
C ALA A 19 -19.20 -23.66 25.42
N TRP A 20 -20.37 -23.28 24.92
CA TRP A 20 -20.59 -23.01 23.49
C TRP A 20 -20.01 -21.66 23.02
N ALA A 21 -19.66 -20.80 23.98
CA ALA A 21 -18.90 -19.58 23.74
C ALA A 21 -17.37 -19.79 23.79
N GLN A 22 -16.90 -21.04 23.96
CA GLN A 22 -15.51 -21.38 23.68
C GLN A 22 -15.26 -21.09 22.20
N ALA A 23 -14.35 -20.14 21.95
CA ALA A 23 -13.90 -19.72 20.64
C ALA A 23 -13.95 -20.88 19.64
N GLN A 24 -14.81 -20.79 18.61
CA GLN A 24 -14.53 -21.57 17.41
C GLN A 24 -13.11 -21.21 17.02
N ASN A 25 -12.19 -22.17 17.11
CA ASN A 25 -10.78 -21.95 16.82
C ASN A 25 -10.68 -21.42 15.40
N TYR A 26 -10.56 -20.11 15.27
CA TYR A 26 -10.40 -19.46 13.99
C TYR A 26 -8.94 -19.63 13.55
N PRO A 27 -8.68 -19.98 12.29
CA PRO A 27 -9.63 -20.44 11.27
C PRO A 27 -9.99 -21.94 11.43
N ASN A 28 -11.24 -22.30 11.13
CA ASN A 28 -11.71 -23.70 11.09
C ASN A 28 -12.08 -24.18 9.67
N ARG A 29 -11.86 -23.33 8.67
CA ARG A 29 -12.05 -23.59 7.24
C ARG A 29 -11.07 -22.72 6.44
N PRO A 30 -10.88 -22.95 5.13
CA PRO A 30 -10.03 -22.12 4.30
C PRO A 30 -10.41 -20.63 4.34
N VAL A 31 -9.39 -19.77 4.40
CA VAL A 31 -9.53 -18.31 4.37
C VAL A 31 -9.20 -17.82 2.97
N ARG A 32 -10.09 -17.00 2.40
CA ARG A 32 -9.91 -16.38 1.09
C ARG A 32 -9.13 -15.07 1.22
N VAL A 33 -8.08 -14.91 0.43
CA VAL A 33 -7.22 -13.73 0.40
C VAL A 33 -7.34 -13.07 -0.97
N VAL A 34 -8.17 -12.04 -1.07
CA VAL A 34 -8.39 -11.27 -2.29
C VAL A 34 -7.29 -10.23 -2.46
N VAL A 35 -6.51 -10.36 -3.53
CA VAL A 35 -5.50 -9.38 -3.93
C VAL A 35 -6.14 -8.45 -4.96
N ALA A 36 -6.31 -7.17 -4.61
CA ALA A 36 -6.92 -6.14 -5.47
C ALA A 36 -5.94 -5.61 -6.54
N ALA A 37 -5.21 -6.51 -7.19
CA ALA A 37 -4.23 -6.23 -8.23
C ALA A 37 -4.03 -7.46 -9.12
N ALA A 38 -3.45 -7.25 -10.31
CA ALA A 38 -2.98 -8.34 -11.15
C ALA A 38 -1.84 -9.11 -10.46
N THR A 39 -1.56 -10.32 -10.93
CA THR A 39 -0.41 -11.10 -10.51
C THR A 39 0.89 -10.29 -10.68
N GLY A 40 1.77 -10.37 -9.69
CA GLY A 40 2.96 -9.50 -9.58
C GLY A 40 3.29 -9.15 -8.13
N GLY A 41 3.78 -7.93 -7.87
CA GLY A 41 4.29 -7.53 -6.56
C GLY A 41 3.36 -7.82 -5.36
N PRO A 42 2.13 -7.28 -5.32
CA PRO A 42 1.19 -7.55 -4.23
C PRO A 42 0.79 -9.03 -4.11
N ASP A 43 0.72 -9.74 -5.22
CA ASP A 43 0.42 -11.18 -5.26
C ASP A 43 1.54 -12.02 -4.65
N ILE A 44 2.80 -11.73 -5.01
CA ILE A 44 3.97 -12.41 -4.44
C ILE A 44 3.98 -12.25 -2.92
N VAL A 45 3.76 -11.03 -2.42
CA VAL A 45 3.68 -10.76 -0.98
C VAL A 45 2.54 -11.55 -0.34
N ALA A 46 1.35 -11.54 -0.95
CA ALA A 46 0.19 -12.26 -0.45
C ALA A 46 0.44 -13.77 -0.37
N ARG A 47 1.06 -14.37 -1.40
CA ARG A 47 1.37 -15.81 -1.45
C ARG A 47 2.41 -16.23 -0.41
N VAL A 48 3.45 -15.42 -0.21
CA VAL A 48 4.45 -15.67 0.85
C VAL A 48 3.80 -15.64 2.24
N VAL A 49 2.93 -14.64 2.49
CA VAL A 49 2.22 -14.52 3.75
C VAL A 49 1.21 -15.65 3.94
N ALA A 50 0.46 -16.01 2.90
CA ALA A 50 -0.52 -17.09 2.93
C ALA A 50 0.12 -18.44 3.29
N ALA A 51 1.27 -18.77 2.69
CA ALA A 51 2.01 -19.98 3.04
C ALA A 51 2.41 -20.02 4.53
N LYS A 52 2.90 -18.90 5.07
CA LYS A 52 3.24 -18.80 6.50
C LYS A 52 2.04 -18.85 7.44
N LEU A 53 0.91 -18.28 7.04
CA LEU A 53 -0.32 -18.38 7.80
C LEU A 53 -0.86 -19.82 7.81
N GLN A 54 -0.75 -20.54 6.69
CA GLN A 54 -1.12 -21.95 6.64
C GLN A 54 -0.24 -22.81 7.57
N GLU A 55 1.08 -22.61 7.55
CA GLU A 55 2.01 -23.29 8.49
C GLU A 55 1.64 -23.04 9.96
N GLN A 56 1.20 -21.82 10.31
CA GLN A 56 0.92 -21.44 11.70
C GLN A 56 -0.49 -21.79 12.17
N MET A 57 -1.47 -21.79 11.26
CA MET A 57 -2.88 -21.86 11.62
C MET A 57 -3.55 -23.17 11.17
N GLY A 58 -2.87 -24.00 10.39
CA GLY A 58 -3.36 -25.33 9.97
C GLY A 58 -4.53 -25.29 8.97
N GLN A 59 -4.93 -24.12 8.48
CA GLN A 59 -5.94 -23.96 7.43
C GLN A 59 -5.33 -23.28 6.20
N ALA A 60 -5.87 -23.59 5.02
CA ALA A 60 -5.44 -22.99 3.78
C ALA A 60 -5.79 -21.49 3.70
N PHE A 61 -4.84 -20.68 3.23
CA PHE A 61 -5.06 -19.28 2.86
C PHE A 61 -4.99 -19.15 1.34
N VAL A 62 -6.15 -19.11 0.67
CA VAL A 62 -6.25 -19.19 -0.79
C VAL A 62 -6.18 -17.80 -1.40
N VAL A 63 -5.14 -17.54 -2.18
CA VAL A 63 -4.91 -16.24 -2.83
C VAL A 63 -5.65 -16.16 -4.16
N GLU A 64 -6.50 -15.13 -4.31
CA GLU A 64 -7.29 -14.84 -5.50
C GLU A 64 -6.99 -13.41 -5.99
N ASN A 65 -6.57 -13.26 -7.25
CA ASN A 65 -6.30 -11.94 -7.84
C ASN A 65 -7.57 -11.38 -8.49
N GLN A 66 -8.04 -10.23 -8.01
CA GLN A 66 -9.16 -9.49 -8.60
C GLN A 66 -8.70 -8.09 -9.04
N PRO A 67 -8.01 -7.98 -10.19
CA PRO A 67 -7.63 -6.69 -10.76
C PRO A 67 -8.85 -5.91 -11.28
N GLY A 68 -8.68 -4.60 -11.44
CA GLY A 68 -9.65 -3.74 -12.11
C GLY A 68 -9.88 -2.43 -11.39
N ALA A 69 -10.02 -1.34 -12.15
CA ALA A 69 -10.30 0.01 -11.65
C ALA A 69 -9.42 0.39 -10.44
N ASN A 70 -8.10 0.22 -10.58
CA ASN A 70 -7.12 0.47 -9.52
C ASN A 70 -7.40 -0.26 -8.19
N GLY A 71 -7.99 -1.45 -8.26
CA GLY A 71 -8.32 -2.32 -7.12
C GLY A 71 -9.74 -2.12 -6.56
N ILE A 72 -10.56 -1.26 -7.18
CA ILE A 72 -11.96 -1.07 -6.76
C ILE A 72 -12.74 -2.38 -6.81
N VAL A 73 -12.52 -3.20 -7.85
CA VAL A 73 -13.24 -4.48 -8.03
C VAL A 73 -13.00 -5.42 -6.83
N GLY A 74 -11.74 -5.75 -6.56
CA GLY A 74 -11.39 -6.61 -5.43
C GLY A 74 -11.81 -6.04 -4.06
N ALA A 75 -11.65 -4.73 -3.86
CA ALA A 75 -12.08 -4.08 -2.63
C ALA A 75 -13.62 -4.15 -2.44
N THR A 76 -14.39 -3.97 -3.51
CA THR A 76 -15.86 -4.09 -3.47
C THR A 76 -16.30 -5.49 -3.09
N THR A 77 -15.64 -6.51 -3.65
CA THR A 77 -15.91 -7.91 -3.33
C THR A 77 -15.70 -8.18 -1.84
N VAL A 78 -14.62 -7.67 -1.25
CA VAL A 78 -14.35 -7.86 0.19
C VAL A 78 -15.27 -7.00 1.05
N ALA A 79 -15.57 -5.76 0.68
CA ALA A 79 -16.49 -4.90 1.43
C ALA A 79 -17.88 -5.52 1.59
N LYS A 80 -18.33 -6.29 0.59
CA LYS A 80 -19.63 -6.99 0.58
C LYS A 80 -19.58 -8.39 1.20
N ALA A 81 -18.40 -8.89 1.58
CA ALA A 81 -18.26 -10.21 2.18
C ALA A 81 -18.76 -10.21 3.65
N PRO A 82 -19.17 -11.37 4.18
CA PRO A 82 -19.46 -11.51 5.61
C PRO A 82 -18.25 -11.04 6.46
N PRO A 83 -18.46 -10.24 7.51
CA PRO A 83 -17.37 -9.75 8.38
C PRO A 83 -16.93 -10.82 9.40
N ASP A 84 -16.73 -12.05 8.95
CA ASP A 84 -16.41 -13.24 9.76
C ASP A 84 -14.91 -13.57 9.81
N GLY A 85 -14.08 -12.80 9.10
CA GLY A 85 -12.63 -12.99 8.99
C GLY A 85 -12.19 -13.93 7.87
N TYR A 86 -13.09 -14.66 7.22
CA TYR A 86 -12.73 -15.64 6.17
C TYR A 86 -12.51 -15.01 4.79
N THR A 87 -12.76 -13.71 4.63
CA THR A 87 -12.39 -12.95 3.44
C THR A 87 -11.50 -11.78 3.83
N LEU A 88 -10.24 -11.86 3.38
CA LEU A 88 -9.22 -10.85 3.61
C LEU A 88 -8.92 -10.10 2.31
N LEU A 89 -8.53 -8.84 2.45
CA LEU A 89 -8.15 -7.95 1.35
C LEU A 89 -6.67 -7.59 1.47
N VAL A 90 -5.90 -7.91 0.44
CA VAL A 90 -4.57 -7.35 0.21
C VAL A 90 -4.70 -6.23 -0.82
N TYR A 91 -4.33 -5.03 -0.39
CA TYR A 91 -4.45 -3.84 -1.23
C TYR A 91 -3.26 -2.91 -1.02
N SER A 92 -2.93 -2.16 -2.06
CA SER A 92 -1.82 -1.21 -2.10
C SER A 92 -2.35 0.22 -1.99
N SER A 93 -1.79 1.13 -2.77
CA SER A 93 -2.10 2.55 -2.71
C SER A 93 -3.48 2.93 -3.23
N GLY A 94 -4.11 2.10 -4.07
CA GLY A 94 -5.47 2.34 -4.56
C GLY A 94 -6.48 2.53 -3.43
N PHE A 95 -6.28 1.87 -2.29
CA PHE A 95 -7.12 2.04 -1.10
C PHE A 95 -7.15 3.49 -0.60
N VAL A 96 -6.03 4.20 -0.68
CA VAL A 96 -5.90 5.59 -0.22
C VAL A 96 -6.16 6.59 -1.34
N ILE A 97 -5.82 6.25 -2.59
CA ILE A 97 -5.92 7.18 -3.72
C ILE A 97 -7.35 7.28 -4.25
N ASN A 98 -8.05 6.14 -4.38
CA ASN A 98 -9.34 6.09 -5.06
C ASN A 98 -10.40 7.06 -4.51
N PRO A 99 -10.52 7.28 -3.18
CA PRO A 99 -11.44 8.27 -2.64
C PRO A 99 -11.22 9.72 -3.12
N TYR A 100 -10.02 10.04 -3.62
CA TYR A 100 -9.67 11.38 -4.09
C TYR A 100 -9.75 11.55 -5.61
N VAL A 101 -9.77 10.45 -6.37
CA VAL A 101 -9.78 10.48 -7.84
C VAL A 101 -11.09 9.99 -8.45
N HIS A 102 -11.94 9.30 -7.68
CA HIS A 102 -13.29 8.91 -8.08
C HIS A 102 -14.34 9.72 -7.32
N LYS A 103 -15.35 10.22 -8.04
CA LYS A 103 -16.47 10.98 -7.44
C LYS A 103 -17.27 10.14 -6.44
N SER A 104 -17.39 8.84 -6.69
CA SER A 104 -18.11 7.89 -5.86
C SER A 104 -17.41 6.54 -5.90
N LEU A 105 -17.40 5.84 -4.77
CA LEU A 105 -16.91 4.47 -4.66
C LEU A 105 -18.03 3.55 -4.16
N PRO A 106 -18.03 2.28 -4.55
CA PRO A 106 -18.99 1.28 -4.07
C PRO A 106 -18.67 0.76 -2.65
N TYR A 107 -17.73 1.40 -1.94
CA TYR A 107 -17.31 1.08 -0.58
C TYR A 107 -16.79 2.34 0.12
N ASP A 108 -16.81 2.34 1.45
CA ASP A 108 -16.21 3.33 2.34
C ASP A 108 -14.94 2.76 2.97
N THR A 109 -13.79 3.39 2.72
CA THR A 109 -12.47 2.93 3.19
C THR A 109 -12.31 2.94 4.71
N GLU A 110 -13.12 3.72 5.43
CA GLU A 110 -13.06 3.82 6.89
C GLU A 110 -14.12 2.96 7.59
N LYS A 111 -15.29 2.76 6.96
CA LYS A 111 -16.42 2.06 7.58
C LYS A 111 -16.50 0.58 7.22
N ASP A 112 -16.12 0.21 6.01
CA ASP A 112 -16.36 -1.15 5.49
C ASP A 112 -15.18 -2.11 5.74
N PHE A 113 -14.04 -1.57 6.20
CA PHE A 113 -12.81 -2.33 6.41
C PHE A 113 -12.21 -2.14 7.80
N ALA A 114 -11.74 -3.24 8.39
CA ALA A 114 -10.94 -3.24 9.60
C ALA A 114 -9.48 -3.54 9.25
N PRO A 115 -8.52 -2.68 9.68
CA PRO A 115 -7.09 -2.92 9.45
C PRO A 115 -6.63 -4.16 10.22
N VAL A 116 -5.88 -5.03 9.55
CA VAL A 116 -5.22 -6.17 10.20
C VAL A 116 -3.75 -5.84 10.45
N THR A 117 -3.00 -5.59 9.38
CA THR A 117 -1.57 -5.23 9.48
C THR A 117 -1.05 -4.61 8.18
N ASN A 118 0.09 -3.94 8.24
CA ASN A 118 0.87 -3.56 7.07
C ASN A 118 1.82 -4.72 6.71
N LEU A 119 1.74 -5.23 5.47
CA LEU A 119 2.56 -6.34 5.00
C LEU A 119 3.94 -5.86 4.56
N VAL A 120 3.99 -4.80 3.75
CA VAL A 120 5.24 -4.28 3.17
C VAL A 120 5.14 -2.77 3.04
N THR A 121 6.22 -2.06 3.38
CA THR A 121 6.38 -0.64 3.05
C THR A 121 7.40 -0.49 1.95
N ASN A 122 7.01 0.09 0.81
CA ASN A 122 7.94 0.40 -0.25
C ASN A 122 8.75 1.66 0.11
N GLY A 123 10.07 1.56 0.09
CA GLY A 123 10.99 2.66 0.44
C GLY A 123 10.98 3.83 -0.55
N GLY A 124 10.45 3.63 -1.76
CA GLY A 124 10.38 4.63 -2.83
C GLY A 124 10.08 3.99 -4.19
N LEU A 125 10.15 4.80 -5.23
CA LEU A 125 10.04 4.41 -6.64
C LEU A 125 11.34 4.79 -7.36
N PHE A 126 11.76 3.96 -8.30
CA PHE A 126 12.77 4.33 -9.28
C PHE A 126 12.14 5.14 -10.42
N PHE A 127 12.85 6.15 -10.89
CA PHE A 127 12.63 6.75 -12.18
C PHE A 127 13.57 6.10 -13.18
N ALA A 128 13.01 5.49 -14.21
CA ALA A 128 13.77 4.76 -15.21
C ALA A 128 13.38 5.16 -16.62
N VAL A 129 14.32 4.99 -17.52
CA VAL A 129 14.19 5.29 -18.95
C VAL A 129 14.58 4.09 -19.80
N ALA A 130 13.98 3.99 -20.98
CA ALA A 130 14.38 3.02 -21.97
C ALA A 130 15.79 3.33 -22.49
N ASN A 131 16.48 2.32 -23.03
CA ASN A 131 17.81 2.50 -23.60
C ASN A 131 17.81 3.37 -24.88
N SER A 132 16.67 3.48 -25.56
CA SER A 132 16.48 4.38 -26.71
C SER A 132 16.51 5.87 -26.35
N VAL A 133 16.31 6.23 -25.09
CA VAL A 133 16.38 7.64 -24.65
C VAL A 133 17.85 8.05 -24.51
N PRO A 134 18.34 9.10 -25.18
CA PRO A 134 19.76 9.49 -25.12
C PRO A 134 20.11 10.25 -23.82
N ALA A 135 19.76 9.69 -22.66
CA ALA A 135 20.05 10.26 -21.35
C ALA A 135 20.59 9.19 -20.38
N LYS A 136 21.77 9.44 -19.81
CA LYS A 136 22.42 8.63 -18.78
C LYS A 136 22.27 9.24 -17.39
N THR A 137 21.95 10.52 -17.31
CA THR A 137 21.73 11.25 -16.07
C THR A 137 20.34 11.90 -16.06
N MET A 138 19.86 12.25 -14.85
CA MET A 138 18.59 12.97 -14.73
C MET A 138 18.64 14.34 -15.42
N GLN A 139 19.78 15.02 -15.35
CA GLN A 139 19.98 16.33 -15.99
C GLN A 139 19.90 16.21 -17.51
N GLU A 140 20.56 15.21 -18.10
CA GLU A 140 20.45 14.90 -19.53
C GLU A 140 19.01 14.55 -19.92
N PHE A 141 18.31 13.77 -19.09
CA PHE A 141 16.91 13.44 -19.34
C PHE A 141 16.04 14.70 -19.36
N LEU A 142 16.19 15.60 -18.39
CA LEU A 142 15.43 16.85 -18.34
C LEU A 142 15.75 17.78 -19.50
N ALA A 143 17.01 17.84 -19.95
CA ALA A 143 17.40 18.59 -21.14
C ALA A 143 16.77 17.99 -22.40
N TYR A 144 16.81 16.66 -22.55
CA TYR A 144 16.22 15.94 -23.67
C TYR A 144 14.69 16.11 -23.71
N ALA A 145 14.02 15.92 -22.57
CA ALA A 145 12.56 15.98 -22.44
C ALA A 145 11.95 17.37 -22.65
N LYS A 146 12.76 18.44 -22.56
CA LYS A 146 12.31 19.83 -22.77
C LYS A 146 12.42 20.28 -24.22
N ARG A 147 13.02 19.48 -25.09
CA ARG A 147 13.11 19.83 -26.51
C ARG A 147 11.73 19.79 -27.15
N PRO A 148 11.38 20.75 -28.02
CA PRO A 148 10.04 20.87 -28.59
C PRO A 148 9.67 19.72 -29.53
N ASP A 149 10.66 19.06 -30.13
CA ASP A 149 10.52 17.91 -31.03
C ASP A 149 10.43 16.55 -30.30
N VAL A 150 10.61 16.55 -28.98
CA VAL A 150 10.64 15.32 -28.17
C VAL A 150 9.28 15.07 -27.55
N HIS A 151 8.68 13.93 -27.91
CA HIS A 151 7.48 13.41 -27.29
C HIS A 151 7.83 12.14 -26.52
N LEU A 152 7.55 12.14 -25.21
CA LEU A 152 7.79 11.01 -24.34
C LEU A 152 6.48 10.41 -23.89
N ALA A 153 6.43 9.08 -23.82
CA ALA A 153 5.39 8.31 -23.19
C ALA A 153 5.93 7.60 -21.95
N TYR A 154 5.06 7.36 -20.97
CA TYR A 154 5.38 6.58 -19.79
C TYR A 154 4.36 5.49 -19.50
N SER A 155 4.83 4.36 -18.97
CA SER A 155 3.98 3.23 -18.60
C SER A 155 3.64 3.20 -17.11
N THR A 156 2.48 2.63 -16.79
CA THR A 156 2.03 2.39 -15.42
C THR A 156 1.18 1.11 -15.34
N PRO A 157 0.91 0.56 -14.15
CA PRO A 157 0.03 -0.59 -13.98
C PRO A 157 -1.46 -0.24 -14.04
N GLY A 158 -1.82 0.95 -14.50
CA GLY A 158 -3.19 1.43 -14.62
C GLY A 158 -3.34 2.93 -14.33
N VAL A 159 -4.58 3.42 -14.39
CA VAL A 159 -4.89 4.81 -14.04
C VAL A 159 -4.99 4.96 -12.51
N GLY A 160 -4.55 6.09 -11.96
CA GLY A 160 -4.79 6.44 -10.54
C GLY A 160 -3.95 5.69 -9.50
N ASN A 161 -2.88 4.99 -9.88
CA ASN A 161 -1.95 4.39 -8.92
C ASN A 161 -0.77 5.31 -8.57
N THR A 162 0.06 4.90 -7.62
CA THR A 162 1.24 5.69 -7.18
C THR A 162 2.23 5.97 -8.30
N TRP A 163 2.41 5.08 -9.28
CA TRP A 163 3.34 5.31 -10.39
C TRP A 163 2.81 6.44 -11.28
N HIS A 164 1.52 6.40 -11.60
CA HIS A 164 0.84 7.47 -12.34
C HIS A 164 0.95 8.81 -11.59
N LEU A 165 0.53 8.87 -10.32
CA LEU A 165 0.61 10.12 -9.55
C LEU A 165 2.05 10.62 -9.38
N ALA A 166 3.03 9.73 -9.24
CA ALA A 166 4.43 10.12 -9.16
C ALA A 166 4.91 10.79 -10.45
N THR A 167 4.52 10.25 -11.61
CA THR A 167 4.84 10.86 -12.90
C THR A 167 4.19 12.23 -13.04
N GLU A 168 2.89 12.36 -12.77
CA GLU A 168 2.18 13.64 -12.89
C GLU A 168 2.79 14.72 -11.99
N VAL A 169 3.15 14.35 -10.75
CA VAL A 169 3.83 15.26 -9.84
C VAL A 169 5.23 15.62 -10.33
N PHE A 170 5.95 14.66 -10.92
CA PHE A 170 7.28 14.90 -11.49
C PHE A 170 7.20 15.84 -12.69
N ASP A 171 6.34 15.56 -13.66
CA ASP A 171 6.09 16.37 -14.85
C ASP A 171 5.78 17.81 -14.49
N ASN A 172 4.85 18.01 -13.54
CA ASN A 172 4.52 19.34 -13.01
C ASN A 172 5.71 20.02 -12.33
N THR A 173 6.52 19.26 -11.57
CA THR A 173 7.67 19.80 -10.82
C THR A 173 8.79 20.26 -11.75
N VAL A 174 9.05 19.53 -12.84
CA VAL A 174 10.18 19.79 -13.75
C VAL A 174 9.79 20.54 -15.01
N GLY A 175 8.48 20.75 -15.23
CA GLY A 175 7.92 21.51 -16.35
C GLY A 175 8.01 20.76 -17.67
N ILE A 176 7.72 19.45 -17.66
CA ILE A 176 7.59 18.62 -18.87
C ILE A 176 6.20 18.02 -18.92
N LYS A 177 5.86 17.38 -20.04
CA LYS A 177 4.61 16.64 -20.19
C LYS A 177 4.86 15.34 -20.94
N MET A 178 4.66 14.22 -20.26
CA MET A 178 4.74 12.89 -20.85
C MET A 178 3.33 12.32 -21.07
N THR A 179 3.18 11.48 -22.10
CA THR A 179 1.90 10.83 -22.41
C THR A 179 1.74 9.56 -21.59
N HIS A 180 0.61 9.45 -20.89
CA HIS A 180 0.30 8.28 -20.06
C HIS A 180 -0.17 7.09 -20.89
N ILE A 181 0.54 5.95 -20.77
CA ILE A 181 0.14 4.66 -21.35
C ILE A 181 -0.15 3.66 -20.22
N PRO A 182 -1.43 3.37 -19.92
CA PRO A 182 -1.78 2.41 -18.87
C PRO A 182 -1.70 0.96 -19.37
N TYR A 183 -1.07 0.09 -18.58
CA TYR A 183 -1.01 -1.36 -18.81
C TYR A 183 -1.78 -2.11 -17.72
N LYS A 184 -2.13 -3.37 -17.99
CA LYS A 184 -2.82 -4.26 -17.04
C LYS A 184 -1.86 -4.84 -15.97
N GLY A 185 -1.15 -3.97 -15.25
CA GLY A 185 -0.25 -4.36 -14.16
C GLY A 185 1.22 -3.97 -14.37
N GLY A 186 2.03 -4.17 -13.33
CA GLY A 186 3.40 -3.65 -13.28
C GLY A 186 4.38 -4.42 -14.17
N GLY A 187 4.18 -5.74 -14.31
CA GLY A 187 5.01 -6.58 -15.19
C GLY A 187 4.94 -6.14 -16.64
N PRO A 188 3.75 -6.09 -17.28
CA PRO A 188 3.59 -5.59 -18.65
C PRO A 188 4.10 -4.15 -18.83
N ALA A 189 3.86 -3.26 -17.85
CA ALA A 189 4.37 -1.89 -17.90
C ALA A 189 5.90 -1.82 -17.93
N THR A 190 6.58 -2.64 -17.12
CA THR A 190 8.05 -2.70 -17.13
C THR A 190 8.59 -3.36 -18.40
N ALA A 191 7.91 -4.39 -18.92
CA ALA A 191 8.29 -5.04 -20.16
C ALA A 191 8.24 -4.05 -21.34
N ALA A 192 7.20 -3.22 -21.42
CA ALA A 192 7.09 -2.16 -22.43
C ALA A 192 8.23 -1.14 -22.38
N LEU A 193 8.66 -0.74 -21.17
CA LEU A 193 9.84 0.12 -21.02
C LEU A 193 11.11 -0.58 -21.52
N ALA A 194 11.30 -1.84 -21.14
CA ALA A 194 12.48 -2.62 -21.55
C ALA A 194 12.51 -2.88 -23.06
N ALA A 195 11.35 -2.98 -23.71
CA ALA A 195 11.21 -3.09 -25.16
C ALA A 195 11.37 -1.74 -25.89
N GLY A 196 11.32 -0.62 -25.16
CA GLY A 196 11.39 0.73 -25.74
C GLY A 196 10.07 1.25 -26.31
N GLU A 197 8.95 0.58 -26.06
CA GLU A 197 7.60 1.05 -26.46
C GLU A 197 7.24 2.37 -25.76
N VAL A 198 7.69 2.53 -24.52
CA VAL A 198 7.60 3.77 -23.73
C VAL A 198 8.99 4.23 -23.34
N GLN A 199 9.15 5.53 -23.08
CA GLN A 199 10.46 6.14 -22.88
C GLN A 199 10.82 6.26 -21.40
N ALA A 200 9.84 6.37 -20.51
CA ALA A 200 10.08 6.52 -19.08
C ALA A 200 9.08 5.75 -18.22
N MET A 201 9.40 5.53 -16.95
CA MET A 201 8.42 5.12 -15.96
C MET A 201 8.88 5.49 -14.55
N PHE A 202 7.92 5.70 -13.65
CA PHE A 202 8.14 5.46 -12.23
C PHE A 202 7.73 4.03 -11.89
N ALA A 203 8.59 3.28 -11.20
CA ALA A 203 8.30 1.90 -10.82
C ALA A 203 8.76 1.58 -9.41
N SER A 204 8.08 0.66 -8.75
CA SER A 204 8.61 0.01 -7.55
C SER A 204 9.87 -0.78 -7.93
N PRO A 205 10.87 -0.92 -7.03
CA PRO A 205 12.10 -1.67 -7.33
C PRO A 205 11.90 -3.12 -7.82
N PRO A 206 11.05 -3.97 -7.21
CA PRO A 206 11.01 -5.40 -7.54
C PRO A 206 10.82 -5.75 -9.03
N PRO A 207 9.81 -5.20 -9.75
CA PRO A 207 9.64 -5.50 -11.17
C PRO A 207 10.75 -4.93 -12.06
N LEU A 208 11.49 -3.91 -11.60
CA LEU A 208 12.47 -3.19 -12.40
C LEU A 208 13.91 -3.71 -12.21
N LEU A 209 14.23 -4.23 -11.02
CA LEU A 209 15.61 -4.59 -10.65
C LEU A 209 16.24 -5.64 -11.55
N SER A 210 15.47 -6.62 -12.04
CA SER A 210 15.99 -7.63 -12.98
C SER A 210 16.40 -7.00 -14.32
N HIS A 211 15.55 -6.12 -14.88
CA HIS A 211 15.84 -5.40 -16.11
C HIS A 211 16.99 -4.41 -15.95
N TYR A 212 17.05 -3.73 -14.80
CA TYR A 212 18.13 -2.82 -14.46
C TYR A 212 19.48 -3.52 -14.39
N LYS A 213 19.56 -4.63 -13.64
CA LYS A 213 20.80 -5.42 -13.52
C LYS A 213 21.23 -6.06 -14.84
N ALA A 214 20.28 -6.39 -15.70
CA ALA A 214 20.55 -6.89 -17.05
C ALA A 214 20.90 -5.79 -18.07
N GLY A 215 20.95 -4.52 -17.65
CA GLY A 215 21.26 -3.39 -18.53
C GLY A 215 20.18 -3.09 -19.59
N LYS A 216 18.97 -3.65 -19.45
CA LYS A 216 17.86 -3.45 -20.42
C LYS A 216 17.16 -2.09 -20.26
N VAL A 217 17.29 -1.48 -19.09
CA VAL A 217 16.75 -0.15 -18.77
C VAL A 217 17.77 0.61 -17.95
N ARG A 218 17.72 1.95 -17.97
CA ARG A 218 18.53 2.79 -17.10
C ARG A 218 17.68 3.41 -16.00
N VAL A 219 18.17 3.33 -14.76
CA VAL A 219 17.57 4.00 -13.62
C VAL A 219 18.34 5.29 -13.35
N LEU A 220 17.64 6.43 -13.37
CA LEU A 220 18.28 7.75 -13.24
C LEU A 220 18.10 8.36 -11.86
N ALA A 221 17.07 7.95 -11.11
CA ALA A 221 16.85 8.45 -9.76
C ALA A 221 15.98 7.52 -8.91
N PHE A 222 16.03 7.70 -7.60
CA PHE A 222 15.17 7.05 -6.63
C PHE A 222 14.41 8.06 -5.75
N THR A 223 13.13 7.83 -5.46
CA THR A 223 12.30 8.74 -4.64
C THR A 223 12.36 8.46 -3.13
N GLY A 224 13.17 7.49 -2.70
CA GLY A 224 13.40 7.23 -1.29
C GLY A 224 14.28 8.28 -0.61
N ASP A 225 14.25 8.30 0.73
CA ASP A 225 15.03 9.25 1.52
C ASP A 225 16.54 8.99 1.47
N LYS A 226 16.91 7.73 1.21
CA LYS A 226 18.28 7.25 1.00
C LYS A 226 18.32 6.43 -0.29
N ARG A 227 19.50 6.30 -0.88
CA ARG A 227 19.73 5.42 -2.04
C ARG A 227 19.30 3.99 -1.76
N HIS A 228 18.87 3.29 -2.80
CA HIS A 228 18.39 1.93 -2.66
C HIS A 228 19.58 0.96 -2.49
N PRO A 229 19.59 0.03 -1.52
CA PRO A 229 20.74 -0.86 -1.29
C PRO A 229 21.15 -1.72 -2.48
N GLN A 230 20.19 -2.06 -3.35
CA GLN A 230 20.44 -2.86 -4.56
C GLN A 230 20.78 -2.03 -5.80
N ALA A 231 20.86 -0.70 -5.67
CA ALA A 231 21.30 0.24 -6.69
C ALA A 231 21.96 1.48 -6.04
N PRO A 232 23.06 1.31 -5.29
CA PRO A 232 23.70 2.38 -4.51
C PRO A 232 24.31 3.49 -5.37
N GLU A 233 24.59 3.22 -6.63
CA GLU A 233 25.03 4.19 -7.63
C GLU A 233 23.95 5.19 -8.04
N VAL A 234 22.67 4.80 -7.94
CA VAL A 234 21.53 5.64 -8.36
C VAL A 234 21.29 6.74 -7.30
N PRO A 235 21.35 8.02 -7.68
CA PRO A 235 21.09 9.12 -6.75
C PRO A 235 19.62 9.20 -6.35
N THR A 236 19.36 9.83 -5.21
CA THR A 236 17.97 10.15 -4.84
C THR A 236 17.49 11.42 -5.55
N MET A 237 16.18 11.56 -5.78
CA MET A 237 15.58 12.81 -6.26
C MET A 237 15.94 14.00 -5.36
N LYS A 238 16.09 13.75 -4.05
CA LYS A 238 16.51 14.75 -3.07
C LYS A 238 17.95 15.20 -3.29
N GLU A 239 18.88 14.28 -3.54
CA GLU A 239 20.28 14.58 -3.90
C GLU A 239 20.36 15.40 -5.20
N LEU A 240 19.48 15.11 -6.15
CA LEU A 240 19.38 15.82 -7.43
C LEU A 240 18.68 17.20 -7.32
N GLY A 241 18.26 17.61 -6.12
CA GLY A 241 17.55 18.88 -5.91
C GLY A 241 16.11 18.91 -6.43
N ILE A 242 15.60 17.77 -6.94
CA ILE A 242 14.22 17.59 -7.40
C ILE A 242 13.36 17.32 -6.17
N ARG A 243 13.09 18.38 -5.40
CA ARG A 243 12.12 18.36 -4.31
C ARG A 243 10.75 18.69 -4.85
N HIS A 244 9.69 18.15 -4.23
CA HIS A 244 8.33 18.66 -4.41
C HIS A 244 8.35 20.16 -4.15
N ARG A 245 8.45 20.96 -5.22
CA ARG A 245 8.35 22.41 -5.12
C ARG A 245 6.88 22.62 -4.76
N ARG A 246 6.58 22.93 -3.50
CA ARG A 246 5.35 23.69 -3.22
C ARG A 246 5.51 24.90 -4.10
N GLN A 247 4.77 24.98 -5.20
CA GLN A 247 4.56 26.25 -5.85
C GLN A 247 3.99 27.13 -4.73
N ALA A 248 4.85 27.97 -4.16
CA ALA A 248 4.41 29.17 -3.52
C ALA A 248 3.62 29.87 -4.62
N LEU A 249 2.30 29.84 -4.44
CA LEU A 249 1.35 30.59 -5.23
C LEU A 249 2.00 31.96 -5.48
N ALA A 250 2.37 32.22 -6.73
CA ALA A 250 2.81 33.54 -7.11
C ALA A 250 1.76 34.53 -6.60
N ARG A 251 2.24 35.61 -6.00
CA ARG A 251 1.47 36.67 -5.35
C ARG A 251 0.18 36.96 -6.12
N GLY A 252 -0.94 36.59 -5.51
CA GLY A 252 -2.29 36.81 -6.02
C GLY A 252 -3.26 36.51 -4.88
N ALA A 253 -3.42 37.49 -3.99
CA ALA A 253 -4.28 37.38 -2.83
C ALA A 253 -5.75 37.26 -3.27
N HIS A 254 -6.38 36.11 -3.01
CA HIS A 254 -7.81 36.08 -2.70
C HIS A 254 -8.01 35.41 -1.35
N ARG A 255 -8.18 36.26 -0.33
CA ARG A 255 -8.69 35.89 0.99
C ARG A 255 -10.09 35.33 0.79
N ASN A 256 -10.32 34.08 1.22
CA ASN A 256 -11.63 33.67 1.69
C ASN A 256 -11.48 32.96 3.03
N ALA A 257 -11.58 33.78 4.08
CA ALA A 257 -11.59 33.37 5.48
C ALA A 257 -12.97 32.81 5.84
N GLY A 258 -13.14 31.48 5.75
CA GLY A 258 -14.39 30.84 6.17
C GLY A 258 -14.28 29.42 6.73
N ARG A 259 -13.15 28.73 6.60
CA ARG A 259 -13.03 27.28 6.97
C ARG A 259 -12.02 26.97 8.08
N ARG A 260 -11.65 27.96 8.91
CA ARG A 260 -10.62 27.77 9.95
C ARG A 260 -11.09 27.12 11.27
N ARG A 261 -12.40 26.99 11.53
CA ARG A 261 -12.88 26.42 12.81
C ARG A 261 -13.01 24.89 12.84
N ALA A 262 -13.07 24.20 11.69
CA ALA A 262 -13.21 22.74 11.65
C ALA A 262 -11.87 21.97 11.64
N ARG A 263 -10.76 22.58 11.19
CA ARG A 263 -9.44 21.90 11.11
C ARG A 263 -8.68 21.86 12.44
N SER A 264 -8.97 22.77 13.36
CA SER A 264 -8.33 22.83 14.68
C SER A 264 -8.78 21.70 15.61
N ALA A 265 -10.05 21.27 15.53
CA ALA A 265 -10.58 20.17 16.33
C ALA A 265 -10.00 18.79 15.94
N GLN A 266 -9.82 18.54 14.64
CA GLN A 266 -9.19 17.31 14.13
C GLN A 266 -7.69 17.25 14.49
N GLN A 267 -6.99 18.38 14.38
CA GLN A 267 -5.56 18.46 14.71
C GLN A 267 -5.27 18.38 16.22
N ALA A 268 -6.18 18.87 17.07
CA ALA A 268 -6.05 18.75 18.52
C ALA A 268 -6.22 17.29 18.99
N ARG A 269 -7.18 16.54 18.42
CA ARG A 269 -7.36 15.10 18.72
C ARG A 269 -6.17 14.24 18.27
N CYS A 270 -5.51 14.60 17.16
CA CYS A 270 -4.27 13.95 16.71
C CYS A 270 -3.02 14.27 17.56
N ARG A 271 -3.04 15.33 18.37
CA ARG A 271 -1.93 15.68 19.28
C ARG A 271 -2.07 15.00 20.64
N ALA A 272 -3.30 14.79 21.13
CA ALA A 272 -3.54 14.10 22.39
C ALA A 272 -3.16 12.61 22.36
N GLY A 273 -3.40 11.91 21.24
CA GLY A 273 -2.97 10.51 21.08
C GLY A 273 -1.46 10.31 20.90
N ARG A 274 -0.69 11.39 20.72
CA ARG A 274 0.74 11.36 20.38
C ARG A 274 1.66 11.43 21.60
N ARG A 275 1.12 11.53 22.82
CA ARG A 275 1.88 11.49 24.08
C ARG A 275 2.00 10.08 24.71
N LEU A 276 1.36 9.06 24.13
CA LEU A 276 1.38 7.68 24.66
C LEU A 276 2.08 6.65 23.75
N ALA A 277 2.63 7.05 22.61
CA ALA A 277 3.34 6.15 21.71
C ALA A 277 4.73 6.72 21.39
N GLY A 278 5.67 6.48 22.29
CA GLY A 278 7.09 6.77 22.07
C GLY A 278 7.68 5.86 20.99
N ARG A 279 8.35 6.49 20.03
CA ARG A 279 9.29 5.94 19.03
C ARG A 279 8.75 4.85 18.08
N LEU A 280 8.00 5.28 17.07
CA LEU A 280 7.93 4.58 15.78
C LEU A 280 8.29 5.57 14.65
N PRO A 281 9.09 5.16 13.65
CA PRO A 281 9.41 6.01 12.50
C PRO A 281 8.13 6.32 11.71
N GLN A 282 8.06 7.54 11.17
CA GLN A 282 6.88 8.11 10.49
C GLN A 282 6.44 7.22 9.31
N ILE A 283 5.33 6.50 9.48
CA ILE A 283 4.70 5.71 8.41
C ILE A 283 3.95 6.67 7.48
N HIS A 284 4.39 6.80 6.22
CA HIS A 284 3.66 7.54 5.20
C HIS A 284 2.60 6.63 4.56
N PRO A 285 1.29 6.95 4.66
CA PRO A 285 0.20 6.04 4.30
C PRO A 285 0.14 5.64 2.82
N GLY A 286 0.76 6.40 1.92
CA GLY A 286 0.77 6.12 0.47
C GLY A 286 1.80 5.07 -0.01
N ARG A 287 2.60 4.50 0.91
CA ARG A 287 3.71 3.56 0.58
C ARG A 287 3.52 2.13 1.12
N ALA A 288 2.39 1.84 1.74
CA ALA A 288 2.13 0.59 2.44
C ALA A 288 1.24 -0.35 1.61
N GLN A 289 1.55 -1.65 1.63
CA GLN A 289 0.65 -2.72 1.21
C GLN A 289 -0.01 -3.28 2.47
N GLY A 290 -1.31 -3.04 2.61
CA GLY A 290 -2.07 -3.40 3.81
C GLY A 290 -2.86 -4.70 3.64
N LEU A 291 -3.00 -5.42 4.75
CA LEU A 291 -3.97 -6.48 4.93
C LEU A 291 -5.17 -5.93 5.72
N TRP A 292 -6.36 -6.10 5.17
CA TRP A 292 -7.63 -5.64 5.73
C TRP A 292 -8.63 -6.80 5.77
N ARG A 293 -9.64 -6.69 6.62
CA ARG A 293 -10.81 -7.59 6.62
C ARG A 293 -12.10 -6.77 6.48
N ALA A 294 -13.18 -7.41 6.05
CA ALA A 294 -14.50 -6.78 6.05
C ALA A 294 -14.97 -6.42 7.47
N GLY A 295 -15.68 -5.30 7.63
CA GLY A 295 -16.36 -4.89 8.86
C GLY A 295 -15.79 -3.62 9.52
N LYS A 296 -16.59 -3.01 10.41
CA LYS A 296 -16.24 -1.76 11.12
C LYS A 296 -15.02 -1.94 12.03
N ALA A 297 -14.26 -0.86 12.21
CA ALA A 297 -13.24 -0.74 13.27
C ALA A 297 -13.90 -0.74 14.67
N GLY A 298 -14.40 -1.89 15.11
CA GLY A 298 -14.94 -2.13 16.45
C GLY A 298 -13.87 -2.63 17.41
N ALA A 299 -13.99 -2.25 18.69
CA ALA A 299 -13.03 -2.43 19.78
C ALA A 299 -12.69 -3.87 20.21
N HIS A 300 -12.87 -4.87 19.36
CA HIS A 300 -12.27 -6.19 19.55
C HIS A 300 -10.89 -6.19 18.89
N ARG A 301 -9.86 -5.93 19.71
CA ARG A 301 -8.48 -6.29 19.36
C ARG A 301 -8.45 -7.79 19.08
N PRO A 302 -8.26 -8.25 17.83
CA PRO A 302 -7.74 -9.59 17.64
C PRO A 302 -6.37 -9.60 18.31
N ARG A 303 -6.00 -10.68 19.01
CA ARG A 303 -4.61 -10.88 19.45
C ARG A 303 -3.74 -10.64 18.22
N ILE A 304 -2.91 -9.60 18.27
CA ILE A 304 -1.92 -9.30 17.23
C ILE A 304 -1.05 -10.55 17.15
N ILE A 305 -1.22 -11.32 16.08
CA ILE A 305 -0.34 -12.46 15.77
C ILE A 305 1.00 -11.81 15.42
N ARG A 306 1.88 -11.69 16.42
CA ARG A 306 3.28 -11.38 16.19
C ARG A 306 3.85 -12.54 15.37
N LEU A 307 4.10 -12.30 14.09
CA LEU A 307 5.05 -13.10 13.33
C LEU A 307 6.38 -13.04 14.09
N LYS A 308 6.75 -14.12 14.79
CA LYS A 308 8.08 -14.28 15.37
C LYS A 308 9.08 -14.40 14.21
N GLY A 309 9.60 -13.27 13.74
CA GLY A 309 10.84 -13.22 12.98
C GLY A 309 12.06 -13.39 13.89
N PRO A 310 13.24 -13.78 13.35
CA PRO A 310 14.44 -14.06 14.12
C PRO A 310 15.10 -12.74 14.53
N CYS A 311 14.58 -12.14 15.59
CA CYS A 311 15.19 -11.03 16.32
C CYS A 311 14.70 -11.11 17.77
N GLN A 312 15.18 -12.11 18.51
CA GLN A 312 15.21 -12.02 19.95
C GLN A 312 16.49 -11.28 20.35
N PRO A 313 16.42 -10.18 21.12
CA PRO A 313 17.60 -9.68 21.80
C PRO A 313 18.03 -10.73 22.84
N ALA A 314 19.33 -11.05 22.83
CA ALA A 314 19.95 -11.95 23.78
C ALA A 314 19.59 -11.56 25.23
N ALA A 315 19.22 -12.56 26.02
CA ALA A 315 19.01 -12.42 27.46
C ALA A 315 20.31 -11.90 28.10
N ARG A 316 20.22 -10.81 28.88
CA ARG A 316 21.29 -10.43 29.81
C ARG A 316 21.31 -11.45 30.94
N PRO A 317 22.48 -12.00 31.32
CA PRO A 317 22.57 -12.81 32.53
C PRO A 317 22.37 -11.91 33.75
N SER A 318 21.62 -12.42 34.70
CA SER A 318 21.37 -11.85 36.02
C SER A 318 22.55 -12.13 36.96
N ALA A 319 23.28 -11.08 37.34
CA ALA A 319 23.85 -10.82 38.67
C ALA A 319 24.49 -9.44 38.64
#